data_AF-A0A0P1ABU8-F1
#
_entry.id   AF-A0A0P1ABU8-F1
#
_cell.length_a   1.000
_cell.length_b   1.000
_cell.length_c   1.000
_cell.angle_alpha   90.00
_cell.angle_beta   90.00
_cell.angle_gamma   90.00
#
_symmetry.space_group_name_H-M   'P 1'
#
loop_
_entity.id
_entity.type
_entity.pdbx_description
1 polymer ?
#
loop_
_entity_poly.entity_id
_entity_poly.type
_entity_poly.pdbx_seq_one_letter_code
_entity_poly.pdbx_strand_id
1 'polypeptide(L)'
;MRQTQDGSLEEFFHLELHIPLLSYVVKLIDKQTGVAEEIVRLFTANRNGGNLITWLGKIDDNSDQTIESFMKSLLESVETSKLAYRLLSMRYTDFNSVYEILRGSDSYYDLLMGGSHWLNYAAYICFNFIEHEAKSFSVVPNVLNLMRKRWIIEETVLKNSLSTKRAMLTATIDIPNFYFEGFSRLDFTEDQVRLLKAALQYADQTILVREALKANRQVSSFANKLGKKTVEDTFKLMLKNEELVQELQAVLLDNEAVQLLKKIMKEVNGVEAFLLRLPKRGAGITPKEFEVMTKLEGLIRDEDTFSVLKTAMKHADSLTMFKDALASEGRLKLVEDMLSSTELDSATILKGILDEENKVQLLKEAVKDDTRLKLFRSALEDKKGVKKFKSALEDKGVRKFRSALKYKKLKGELDAVLKDMNQVFFLRVAVKDQTRANLFRAALEDKEHMEEFLNVLNEQKLANVFRPMLNEKYQLEWLEKAVSTETVGEFTRRMDKRDQWMLIDEIIKYLDSIIEEKVNRKVKP
;
A
#
# COMPACT_ATOMS: atom_id res chain seq x y z
N MET A 1 -5.57 -23.17 -13.57
CA MET A 1 -6.76 -22.31 -13.46
C MET A 1 -8.01 -22.93 -14.09
N ARG A 2 -8.07 -23.20 -15.41
CA ARG A 2 -9.28 -23.85 -15.99
C ARG A 2 -9.57 -25.27 -15.48
N GLN A 3 -8.58 -25.89 -14.82
CA GLN A 3 -8.68 -27.23 -14.21
C GLN A 3 -9.11 -27.19 -12.74
N THR A 4 -9.35 -26.00 -12.16
CA THR A 4 -9.83 -25.88 -10.78
C THR A 4 -11.30 -25.53 -10.76
N GLN A 5 -12.05 -26.13 -9.84
CA GLN A 5 -13.38 -25.75 -9.43
C GLN A 5 -13.39 -24.26 -9.06
N ASP A 6 -14.23 -23.51 -9.76
CA ASP A 6 -14.46 -22.07 -9.59
C ASP A 6 -13.20 -21.19 -9.68
N GLY A 7 -12.13 -21.68 -10.28
CA GLY A 7 -10.86 -20.94 -10.36
C GLY A 7 -10.17 -20.75 -9.01
N SER A 8 -10.45 -21.60 -8.02
CA SER A 8 -9.85 -21.51 -6.67
C SER A 8 -8.34 -21.72 -6.69
N LEU A 9 -7.60 -20.90 -5.92
CA LEU A 9 -6.18 -21.12 -5.68
C LEU A 9 -5.93 -22.32 -4.76
N GLU A 10 -6.82 -22.62 -3.83
CA GLU A 10 -6.64 -23.76 -2.92
C GLU A 10 -6.48 -25.07 -3.68
N GLU A 11 -7.38 -25.34 -4.63
CA GLU A 11 -7.29 -26.52 -5.48
C GLU A 11 -6.11 -26.44 -6.46
N PHE A 12 -5.76 -25.25 -6.93
CA PHE A 12 -4.58 -25.06 -7.80
C PHE A 12 -3.29 -25.56 -7.13
N PHE A 13 -3.11 -25.23 -5.85
CA PHE A 13 -1.96 -25.68 -5.06
C PHE A 13 -2.12 -27.13 -4.61
N HIS A 14 -3.34 -27.60 -4.31
CA HIS A 14 -3.61 -29.00 -3.99
C HIS A 14 -3.24 -29.95 -5.15
N LEU A 15 -3.50 -29.53 -6.39
CA LEU A 15 -3.15 -30.26 -7.61
C LEU A 15 -1.67 -30.05 -8.03
N GLU A 16 -0.86 -29.40 -7.21
CA GLU A 16 0.55 -29.09 -7.47
C GLU A 16 0.82 -28.34 -8.79
N LEU A 17 -0.18 -27.63 -9.33
CA LEU A 17 -0.07 -26.94 -10.61
C LEU A 17 0.88 -25.73 -10.56
N HIS A 18 1.29 -25.29 -9.36
CA HIS A 18 2.31 -24.29 -9.17
C HIS A 18 3.69 -24.78 -9.63
N ILE A 19 4.02 -26.06 -9.51
CA ILE A 19 5.33 -26.60 -9.90
C ILE A 19 5.61 -26.39 -11.40
N PRO A 20 4.77 -26.88 -12.33
CA PRO A 20 4.99 -26.66 -13.77
C PRO A 20 4.88 -25.18 -14.15
N LEU A 21 4.02 -24.40 -13.47
CA LEU A 21 3.92 -22.96 -13.69
C LEU A 21 5.25 -22.26 -13.36
N LEU A 22 5.80 -22.49 -12.18
CA LEU A 22 7.06 -21.89 -11.73
C LEU A 22 8.22 -22.29 -12.64
N SER A 23 8.30 -23.57 -13.04
CA SER A 23 9.33 -24.04 -13.97
C SER A 23 9.27 -23.32 -15.32
N TYR A 24 8.06 -23.06 -15.83
CA TYR A 24 7.88 -22.31 -17.08
C TYR A 24 8.24 -20.84 -16.91
N VAL A 25 7.82 -20.21 -15.81
CA VAL A 25 8.13 -18.81 -15.52
C VAL A 25 9.64 -18.58 -15.39
N VAL A 26 10.36 -19.45 -14.66
CA VAL A 26 11.83 -19.40 -14.57
C VAL A 26 12.45 -19.40 -15.97
N LYS A 27 12.06 -20.36 -16.82
CA LYS A 27 12.56 -20.45 -18.20
C LYS A 27 12.20 -19.24 -19.06
N LEU A 28 11.10 -18.54 -18.78
CA LEU A 28 10.72 -17.33 -19.50
C LEU A 28 11.57 -16.14 -19.08
N ILE A 29 11.79 -15.96 -17.77
CA ILE A 29 12.67 -14.90 -17.24
C ILE A 29 14.07 -15.03 -17.86
N ASP A 30 14.62 -16.25 -17.86
CA ASP A 30 15.97 -16.51 -18.37
C ASP A 30 16.11 -16.22 -19.89
N LYS A 31 15.01 -16.18 -20.65
CA LYS A 31 15.02 -16.14 -22.12
C LYS A 31 14.52 -14.85 -22.74
N GLN A 32 13.71 -14.05 -22.04
CA GLN A 32 13.03 -12.90 -22.63
C GLN A 32 13.18 -11.66 -21.74
N THR A 33 13.85 -10.64 -22.28
CA THR A 33 13.77 -9.28 -21.75
C THR A 33 12.41 -8.71 -22.11
N GLY A 34 11.55 -8.44 -21.12
CA GLY A 34 10.26 -7.79 -21.33
C GLY A 34 9.02 -8.55 -20.88
N VAL A 35 9.16 -9.70 -20.19
CA VAL A 35 8.03 -10.42 -19.57
C VAL A 35 7.82 -10.07 -18.08
N ALA A 36 8.63 -9.16 -17.55
CA ALA A 36 8.67 -8.86 -16.12
C ALA A 36 7.33 -8.33 -15.60
N GLU A 37 6.68 -7.44 -16.36
CA GLU A 37 5.38 -6.86 -16.00
C GLU A 37 4.27 -7.92 -16.01
N GLU A 38 4.25 -8.80 -17.01
CA GLU A 38 3.29 -9.90 -17.11
C GLU A 38 3.45 -10.90 -15.96
N ILE A 39 4.69 -11.18 -15.56
CA ILE A 39 4.98 -12.04 -14.39
C ILE A 39 4.44 -11.38 -13.13
N VAL A 40 4.78 -10.11 -12.90
CA VAL A 40 4.28 -9.37 -11.73
C VAL A 40 2.75 -9.37 -11.70
N ARG A 41 2.10 -9.05 -12.82
CA ARG A 41 0.64 -9.05 -12.94
C ARG A 41 0.06 -10.44 -12.70
N LEU A 42 0.67 -11.49 -13.24
CA LEU A 42 0.22 -12.87 -13.05
C LEU A 42 0.23 -13.24 -11.57
N PHE A 43 1.33 -12.95 -10.86
CA PHE A 43 1.52 -13.39 -9.47
C PHE A 43 0.76 -12.54 -8.44
N THR A 44 0.41 -11.29 -8.79
CA THR A 44 -0.25 -10.34 -7.89
C THR A 44 -1.75 -10.18 -8.15
N ALA A 45 -2.25 -10.62 -9.31
CA ALA A 45 -3.69 -10.59 -9.61
C ALA A 45 -4.52 -11.36 -8.56
N ASN A 46 -5.56 -10.70 -8.05
CA ASN A 46 -6.52 -11.31 -7.13
C ASN A 46 -7.34 -12.39 -7.84
N ARG A 47 -7.53 -13.51 -7.14
CA ARG A 47 -8.29 -14.70 -7.54
C ARG A 47 -9.08 -15.19 -6.34
N ASN A 48 -9.94 -16.19 -6.55
CA ASN A 48 -10.62 -16.84 -5.45
C ASN A 48 -9.60 -17.47 -4.48
N GLY A 49 -9.60 -17.02 -3.23
CA GLY A 49 -8.63 -17.40 -2.21
C GLY A 49 -7.36 -16.53 -2.12
N GLY A 50 -7.24 -15.42 -2.87
CA GLY A 50 -6.12 -14.48 -2.78
C GLY A 50 -5.30 -14.38 -4.06
N ASN A 51 -3.98 -14.18 -3.96
CA ASN A 51 -3.07 -14.11 -5.12
C ASN A 51 -1.99 -15.21 -5.04
N LEU A 52 -1.37 -15.53 -6.18
CA LEU A 52 -0.40 -16.63 -6.28
C LEU A 52 0.82 -16.40 -5.40
N ILE A 53 1.32 -15.16 -5.30
CA ILE A 53 2.52 -14.88 -4.49
C ILE A 53 2.28 -15.14 -3.01
N THR A 54 1.11 -14.77 -2.47
CA THR A 54 0.75 -15.03 -1.08
C THR A 54 0.61 -16.54 -0.81
N TRP A 55 0.03 -17.30 -1.73
CA TRP A 55 -0.06 -18.76 -1.59
C TRP A 55 1.31 -19.43 -1.64
N LEU A 56 2.18 -19.00 -2.55
CA LEU A 56 3.58 -19.44 -2.57
C LEU A 56 4.32 -19.11 -1.28
N GLY A 57 3.93 -18.06 -0.56
CA GLY A 57 4.48 -17.75 0.76
C GLY A 57 4.05 -18.72 1.86
N LYS A 58 2.91 -19.41 1.68
CA LYS A 58 2.26 -20.24 2.72
C LYS A 58 2.48 -21.74 2.55
N ILE A 59 2.79 -22.20 1.33
CA ILE A 59 2.90 -23.63 1.05
C ILE A 59 4.17 -24.22 1.68
N ASP A 60 3.99 -25.29 2.45
CA ASP A 60 5.05 -26.09 3.08
C ASP A 60 5.02 -27.48 2.42
N ASP A 61 5.57 -27.58 1.21
CA ASP A 61 5.60 -28.79 0.39
C ASP A 61 7.03 -29.08 -0.13
N ASN A 62 7.18 -30.17 -0.88
CA ASN A 62 8.48 -30.59 -1.43
C ASN A 62 9.00 -29.68 -2.56
N SER A 63 8.33 -28.57 -2.89
CA SER A 63 8.69 -27.70 -4.02
C SER A 63 9.68 -26.58 -3.67
N ASP A 64 10.25 -26.60 -2.45
CA ASP A 64 11.20 -25.59 -1.95
C ASP A 64 12.30 -25.21 -2.96
N GLN A 65 12.93 -26.18 -3.63
CA GLN A 65 13.97 -25.90 -4.62
C GLN A 65 13.45 -25.16 -5.86
N THR A 66 12.23 -25.46 -6.31
CA THR A 66 11.58 -24.80 -7.45
C THR A 66 11.23 -23.36 -7.08
N ILE A 67 10.73 -23.14 -5.86
CA ILE A 67 10.40 -21.82 -5.34
C ILE A 67 11.68 -21.00 -5.15
N GLU A 68 12.76 -21.59 -4.64
CA GLU A 68 14.07 -20.93 -4.53
C GLU A 68 14.66 -20.53 -5.88
N SER A 69 14.55 -21.41 -6.88
CA SER A 69 14.98 -21.10 -8.25
C SER A 69 14.16 -19.95 -8.82
N PHE A 70 12.84 -19.97 -8.61
CA PHE A 70 11.96 -18.87 -8.99
C PHE A 70 12.34 -17.54 -8.30
N MET A 71 12.61 -17.55 -6.99
CA MET A 71 13.06 -16.35 -6.28
C MET A 71 14.37 -15.81 -6.84
N LYS A 72 15.33 -16.67 -7.21
CA LYS A 72 16.60 -16.25 -7.81
C LYS A 72 16.38 -15.59 -9.18
N SER A 73 15.58 -16.20 -10.06
CA SER A 73 15.27 -15.59 -11.36
C SER A 73 14.55 -14.24 -11.20
N LEU A 74 13.64 -14.09 -10.24
CA LEU A 74 12.99 -12.81 -9.97
C LEU A 74 13.96 -11.71 -9.48
N LEU A 75 15.12 -12.06 -8.93
CA LEU A 75 16.12 -11.08 -8.49
C LEU A 75 16.92 -10.51 -9.67
N GLU A 76 16.91 -11.16 -10.83
CA GLU A 76 17.68 -10.73 -12.01
C GLU A 76 17.14 -9.45 -12.66
N SER A 77 15.88 -9.07 -12.38
CA SER A 77 15.25 -7.85 -12.89
C SER A 77 14.80 -6.93 -11.74
N VAL A 78 15.00 -5.62 -11.93
CA VAL A 78 14.57 -4.60 -10.96
C VAL A 78 13.07 -4.65 -10.74
N GLU A 79 12.31 -4.83 -11.82
CA GLU A 79 10.85 -4.87 -11.88
C GLU A 79 10.28 -6.07 -11.11
N THR A 80 10.97 -7.20 -11.10
CA THR A 80 10.55 -8.45 -10.44
C THR A 80 11.16 -8.64 -9.05
N SER A 81 12.23 -7.92 -8.71
CA SER A 81 12.94 -8.08 -7.44
C SER A 81 12.07 -7.86 -6.20
N LYS A 82 11.10 -6.92 -6.27
CA LYS A 82 10.14 -6.67 -5.17
C LYS A 82 9.24 -7.88 -4.92
N LEU A 83 8.91 -8.65 -5.95
CA LEU A 83 8.15 -9.89 -5.83
C LEU A 83 8.99 -10.98 -5.14
N ALA A 84 10.29 -11.05 -5.45
CA ALA A 84 11.22 -11.93 -4.75
C ALA A 84 11.33 -11.58 -3.27
N TYR A 85 11.50 -10.29 -2.95
CA TYR A 85 11.58 -9.81 -1.56
C TYR A 85 10.31 -10.12 -0.77
N ARG A 86 9.14 -9.94 -1.39
CA ARG A 86 7.85 -10.33 -0.82
C ARG A 86 7.81 -11.82 -0.48
N LEU A 87 8.22 -12.67 -1.41
CA LEU A 87 8.19 -14.11 -1.20
C LEU A 87 9.18 -14.56 -0.12
N LEU A 88 10.39 -13.99 -0.13
CA LEU A 88 11.42 -14.21 0.89
C LEU A 88 10.93 -13.84 2.29
N SER A 89 10.22 -12.72 2.43
CA SER A 89 9.74 -12.24 3.73
C SER A 89 8.66 -13.15 4.33
N MET A 90 7.84 -13.78 3.48
CA MET A 90 6.80 -14.74 3.86
C MET A 90 7.38 -16.12 4.21
N ARG A 91 8.31 -16.64 3.40
CA ARG A 91 8.84 -18.01 3.57
C ARG A 91 9.92 -18.12 4.65
N TYR A 92 10.79 -17.10 4.76
CA TYR A 92 11.96 -17.20 5.63
C TYR A 92 11.86 -16.27 6.84
N THR A 93 12.07 -16.87 8.01
CA THR A 93 12.20 -16.14 9.27
C THR A 93 13.65 -15.86 9.66
N ASP A 94 14.62 -16.61 9.10
CA ASP A 94 16.05 -16.41 9.38
C ASP A 94 16.73 -15.59 8.27
N PHE A 95 17.36 -14.50 8.69
CA PHE A 95 18.05 -13.57 7.81
C PHE A 95 19.29 -14.21 7.15
N ASN A 96 19.89 -15.24 7.76
CA ASN A 96 20.99 -15.97 7.12
C ASN A 96 20.52 -16.73 5.89
N SER A 97 19.41 -17.47 5.97
CA SER A 97 18.85 -18.20 4.83
C SER A 97 18.48 -17.25 3.69
N VAL A 98 17.89 -16.10 4.02
CA VAL A 98 17.58 -15.07 3.02
C VAL A 98 18.85 -14.53 2.37
N TYR A 99 19.89 -14.23 3.17
CA TYR A 99 21.17 -13.76 2.64
C TYR A 99 21.81 -14.77 1.68
N GLU A 100 21.74 -16.07 1.96
CA GLU A 100 22.24 -17.12 1.07
C GLU A 100 21.56 -17.13 -0.30
N ILE A 101 20.26 -16.78 -0.35
CA ILE A 101 19.53 -16.65 -1.62
C ILE A 101 19.92 -15.35 -2.32
N LEU A 102 19.95 -14.24 -1.58
CA LEU A 102 20.20 -12.89 -2.12
C LEU A 102 21.64 -12.66 -2.59
N ARG A 103 22.62 -13.41 -2.06
CA ARG A 103 24.03 -13.27 -2.47
C ARG A 103 24.35 -13.94 -3.81
N GLY A 104 23.49 -14.85 -4.29
CA GLY A 104 23.76 -15.62 -5.51
C GLY A 104 25.04 -16.47 -5.46
N SER A 105 25.58 -16.82 -6.63
CA SER A 105 26.84 -17.57 -6.78
C SER A 105 28.09 -16.68 -6.71
N ASP A 106 27.96 -15.36 -6.88
CA ASP A 106 29.09 -14.43 -6.90
C ASP A 106 29.49 -14.03 -5.48
N SER A 107 30.59 -14.61 -5.01
CA SER A 107 31.07 -14.50 -3.63
C SER A 107 31.93 -13.26 -3.34
N TYR A 108 32.03 -12.29 -4.26
CA TYR A 108 32.95 -11.16 -4.11
C TYR A 108 32.27 -9.86 -3.68
N TYR A 109 32.49 -9.58 -2.39
CA TYR A 109 32.43 -8.31 -1.67
C TYR A 109 32.07 -7.05 -2.46
N ASP A 110 30.89 -6.50 -2.16
CA ASP A 110 30.86 -5.22 -1.47
C ASP A 110 29.58 -5.09 -0.61
N LEU A 111 29.76 -5.16 0.71
CA LEU A 111 28.68 -5.12 1.71
C LEU A 111 27.79 -3.88 1.52
N LEU A 112 28.38 -2.77 1.10
CA LEU A 112 27.76 -1.45 1.14
C LEU A 112 27.63 -0.80 -0.25
N MET A 113 27.95 -1.47 -1.35
CA MET A 113 27.69 -0.88 -2.67
C MET A 113 26.20 -0.88 -3.02
N GLY A 114 25.81 0.09 -3.86
CA GLY A 114 24.41 0.45 -4.14
C GLY A 114 23.57 -0.60 -4.88
N GLY A 115 24.13 -1.78 -5.18
CA GLY A 115 23.46 -2.88 -5.88
C GLY A 115 23.20 -4.12 -5.04
N SER A 116 23.49 -4.13 -3.73
CA SER A 116 23.33 -5.34 -2.93
C SER A 116 21.85 -5.67 -2.69
N HIS A 117 21.36 -6.77 -3.27
CA HIS A 117 19.98 -7.24 -3.07
C HIS A 117 19.64 -7.43 -1.60
N TRP A 118 20.63 -7.73 -0.74
CA TRP A 118 20.42 -7.85 0.69
C TRP A 118 20.05 -6.51 1.35
N LEU A 119 20.68 -5.39 0.98
CA LEU A 119 20.36 -4.08 1.56
C LEU A 119 19.01 -3.59 1.03
N ASN A 120 18.74 -3.82 -0.26
CA ASN A 120 17.42 -3.58 -0.86
C ASN A 120 16.33 -4.38 -0.15
N TYR A 121 16.55 -5.67 0.07
CA TYR A 121 15.63 -6.53 0.81
C TYR A 121 15.44 -6.06 2.25
N ALA A 122 16.52 -5.72 2.96
CA ALA A 122 16.45 -5.25 4.34
C ALA A 122 15.64 -3.93 4.44
N ALA A 123 15.90 -2.99 3.53
CA ALA A 123 15.19 -1.72 3.46
C ALA A 123 13.72 -1.94 3.08
N TYR A 124 13.48 -2.85 2.13
CA TYR A 124 12.15 -3.30 1.76
C TYR A 124 11.42 -3.85 2.99
N ILE A 125 11.87 -4.91 3.65
CA ILE A 125 11.10 -5.45 4.78
C ILE A 125 10.95 -4.48 5.96
N CYS A 126 11.81 -3.47 6.10
CA CYS A 126 11.74 -2.47 7.17
C CYS A 126 10.75 -1.33 6.85
N PHE A 127 10.73 -0.85 5.60
CA PHE A 127 10.00 0.36 5.19
C PHE A 127 9.00 0.13 4.05
N ASN A 128 8.82 -1.11 3.60
CA ASN A 128 7.98 -1.40 2.46
C ASN A 128 6.51 -1.09 2.74
N PHE A 129 5.87 -0.91 1.61
CA PHE A 129 4.61 -0.28 1.33
C PHE A 129 3.37 -0.99 1.89
N ILE A 130 3.39 -2.32 1.99
CA ILE A 130 2.25 -3.11 2.48
C ILE A 130 2.47 -3.36 3.97
N GLU A 131 1.57 -2.85 4.82
CA GLU A 131 1.54 -3.11 6.27
C GLU A 131 1.62 -4.60 6.62
N HIS A 132 1.18 -5.46 5.69
CA HIS A 132 1.19 -6.92 5.75
C HIS A 132 2.59 -7.51 5.68
N GLU A 133 3.63 -6.73 5.41
CA GLU A 133 4.94 -7.28 5.07
C GLU A 133 6.06 -6.62 5.84
N ALA A 134 5.77 -5.52 6.55
CA ALA A 134 6.73 -4.81 7.36
C ALA A 134 7.15 -5.65 8.58
N LYS A 135 8.45 -5.90 8.67
CA LYS A 135 9.18 -6.41 9.84
C LYS A 135 10.01 -5.22 10.32
N SER A 136 9.57 -4.47 11.33
CA SER A 136 10.31 -3.25 11.73
C SER A 136 11.17 -3.46 12.98
N PHE A 137 10.80 -4.37 13.89
CA PHE A 137 11.47 -4.44 15.21
C PHE A 137 12.70 -5.34 15.22
N SER A 138 12.74 -6.33 14.34
CA SER A 138 13.76 -7.39 14.35
C SER A 138 14.86 -7.17 13.31
N VAL A 139 14.63 -6.31 12.32
CA VAL A 139 15.49 -6.22 11.13
C VAL A 139 16.86 -5.68 11.46
N VAL A 140 16.96 -4.52 12.10
CA VAL A 140 18.27 -3.91 12.45
C VAL A 140 19.14 -4.86 13.31
N PRO A 141 18.65 -5.44 14.41
CA PRO A 141 19.42 -6.41 15.18
C PRO A 141 19.82 -7.65 14.37
N ASN A 142 18.93 -8.17 13.51
CA ASN A 142 19.20 -9.36 12.70
C ASN A 142 20.22 -9.10 11.58
N VAL A 143 20.13 -7.95 10.91
CA VAL A 143 21.10 -7.47 9.93
C VAL A 143 22.48 -7.34 10.59
N LEU A 144 22.56 -6.70 11.75
CA LEU A 144 23.83 -6.58 12.49
C LEU A 144 24.40 -7.92 12.95
N ASN A 145 23.54 -8.84 13.39
CA ASN A 145 23.97 -10.18 13.77
C ASN A 145 24.50 -10.97 12.57
N LEU A 146 23.83 -10.89 11.41
CA LEU A 146 24.36 -11.43 10.15
C LEU A 146 25.74 -10.82 9.87
N MET A 147 25.86 -9.49 9.98
CA MET A 147 27.10 -8.78 9.70
C MET A 147 28.27 -9.26 10.57
N ARG A 148 28.03 -9.40 11.87
CA ARG A 148 29.03 -9.92 12.82
C ARG A 148 29.44 -11.34 12.50
N LYS A 149 28.46 -12.23 12.24
CA LYS A 149 28.70 -13.65 11.99
C LYS A 149 29.53 -13.90 10.73
N ARG A 150 29.29 -13.13 9.68
CA ARG A 150 29.90 -13.38 8.37
C ARG A 150 31.24 -12.68 8.18
N TRP A 151 31.43 -11.51 8.77
CA TRP A 151 32.56 -10.65 8.42
C TRP A 151 33.49 -10.28 9.57
N ILE A 152 33.16 -10.64 10.83
CA ILE A 152 34.01 -10.39 12.01
C ILE A 152 34.53 -8.92 12.04
N ILE A 153 33.64 -7.96 11.78
CA ILE A 153 33.98 -6.53 11.75
C ILE A 153 33.70 -5.93 13.13
N GLU A 154 34.65 -5.14 13.64
CA GLU A 154 34.47 -4.37 14.88
C GLU A 154 33.39 -3.30 14.71
N GLU A 155 32.62 -3.03 15.76
CA GLU A 155 31.44 -2.13 15.70
C GLU A 155 31.79 -0.70 15.24
N THR A 156 32.96 -0.20 15.65
CA THR A 156 33.49 1.11 15.25
C THR A 156 33.82 1.16 13.76
N VAL A 157 34.46 0.12 13.22
CA VAL A 157 34.77 0.00 11.80
C VAL A 157 33.48 -0.09 10.98
N LEU A 158 32.54 -0.92 11.41
CA LEU A 158 31.24 -1.06 10.75
C LEU A 158 30.46 0.26 10.74
N LYS A 159 30.44 0.99 11.87
CA LYS A 159 29.81 2.32 11.97
C LYS A 159 30.44 3.30 10.99
N ASN A 160 31.77 3.32 10.87
CA ASN A 160 32.46 4.21 9.93
C ASN A 160 32.08 3.89 8.47
N SER A 161 32.10 2.61 8.08
CA SER A 161 31.70 2.20 6.73
C SER A 161 30.24 2.55 6.41
N LEU A 162 29.33 2.32 7.36
CA LEU A 162 27.91 2.71 7.25
C LEU A 162 27.75 4.22 7.15
N SER A 163 28.54 5.00 7.89
CA SER A 163 28.52 6.47 7.84
C SER A 163 28.98 7.00 6.48
N THR A 164 30.03 6.41 5.90
CA THR A 164 30.45 6.71 4.53
C THR A 164 29.34 6.41 3.52
N LYS A 165 28.70 5.24 3.62
CA LYS A 165 27.59 4.88 2.75
C LYS A 165 26.39 5.82 2.92
N ARG A 166 26.05 6.19 4.16
CA ARG A 166 25.01 7.18 4.48
C ARG A 166 25.30 8.51 3.79
N ALA A 167 26.55 8.99 3.82
CA ALA A 167 26.95 10.21 3.14
C ALA A 167 26.82 10.11 1.60
N MET A 168 27.22 8.98 1.00
CA MET A 168 27.03 8.72 -0.44
C MET A 168 25.56 8.73 -0.85
N LEU A 169 24.68 8.12 -0.05
CA LEU A 169 23.24 8.10 -0.30
C LEU A 169 22.63 9.50 -0.17
N THR A 170 23.00 10.26 0.86
CA THR A 170 22.57 11.66 1.03
C THR A 170 22.94 12.48 -0.22
N ALA A 171 24.20 12.42 -0.66
CA ALA A 171 24.64 13.10 -1.87
C ALA A 171 23.81 12.68 -3.10
N THR A 172 23.41 11.42 -3.20
CA THR A 172 22.63 10.93 -4.34
C THR A 172 21.17 11.37 -4.31
N ILE A 173 20.56 11.43 -3.13
CA ILE A 173 19.16 11.81 -2.91
C ILE A 173 18.99 13.33 -3.08
N ASP A 174 19.95 14.10 -2.54
CA ASP A 174 19.89 15.55 -2.47
C ASP A 174 20.49 16.27 -3.69
N ILE A 175 21.03 15.53 -4.68
CA ILE A 175 21.42 16.14 -5.97
C ILE A 175 20.18 16.81 -6.58
N PRO A 176 20.20 18.14 -6.78
CA PRO A 176 19.14 18.84 -7.51
C PRO A 176 19.12 18.27 -8.92
N ASN A 177 18.04 17.56 -9.24
CA ASN A 177 17.70 17.22 -10.60
C ASN A 177 16.61 18.21 -11.00
N PHE A 178 16.68 18.76 -12.22
CA PHE A 178 15.71 19.74 -12.73
C PHE A 178 14.24 19.29 -12.49
N TYR A 179 13.96 17.99 -12.60
CA TYR A 179 12.62 17.44 -12.35
C TYR A 179 12.20 17.42 -10.86
N PHE A 180 13.17 17.39 -9.96
CA PHE A 180 13.00 17.23 -8.51
C PHE A 180 13.52 18.42 -7.70
N GLU A 181 13.64 19.60 -8.32
CA GLU A 181 13.99 20.82 -7.61
C GLU A 181 12.95 21.08 -6.50
N GLY A 182 13.45 21.30 -5.27
CA GLY A 182 12.62 21.43 -4.07
C GLY A 182 12.22 20.10 -3.41
N PHE A 183 12.56 18.92 -3.97
CA PHE A 183 12.29 17.64 -3.31
C PHE A 183 13.17 17.50 -2.07
N SER A 184 12.60 17.59 -0.88
CA SER A 184 13.26 17.13 0.34
C SER A 184 12.63 15.82 0.82
N ARG A 185 13.49 14.86 1.18
CA ARG A 185 13.09 13.56 1.74
C ARG A 185 12.31 13.67 3.06
N LEU A 186 12.31 14.85 3.69
CA LEU A 186 11.60 15.17 4.94
C LEU A 186 10.26 15.86 4.69
N ASP A 187 9.92 16.17 3.43
CA ASP A 187 8.71 16.92 3.10
C ASP A 187 7.44 16.06 3.16
N PHE A 188 7.59 14.74 3.29
CA PHE A 188 6.49 13.80 3.33
C PHE A 188 6.41 13.12 4.69
N THR A 189 5.18 12.99 5.19
CA THR A 189 4.87 12.09 6.31
C THR A 189 5.13 10.63 5.92
N GLU A 190 5.23 9.75 6.93
CA GLU A 190 5.37 8.31 6.68
C GLU A 190 4.20 7.74 5.83
N ASP A 191 2.98 8.23 6.08
CA ASP A 191 1.79 7.81 5.36
C ASP A 191 1.78 8.29 3.90
N GLN A 192 2.28 9.51 3.64
CA GLN A 192 2.44 10.01 2.26
C GLN A 192 3.51 9.25 1.49
N VAL A 193 4.62 8.90 2.15
CA VAL A 193 5.65 8.01 1.60
C VAL A 193 5.06 6.65 1.27
N ARG A 194 4.22 6.11 2.16
CA ARG A 194 3.48 4.85 1.92
C ARG A 194 2.63 5.01 0.67
N LEU A 195 1.77 6.02 0.59
CA LEU A 195 0.95 6.27 -0.60
C LEU A 195 1.76 6.37 -1.90
N LEU A 196 2.88 7.10 -1.88
CA LEU A 196 3.73 7.24 -3.07
C LEU A 196 4.28 5.88 -3.50
N LYS A 197 4.73 5.04 -2.56
CA LYS A 197 5.17 3.68 -2.89
C LYS A 197 4.03 2.81 -3.42
N ALA A 198 2.78 3.04 -2.97
CA ALA A 198 1.58 2.39 -3.50
C ALA A 198 1.42 2.64 -4.98
N ALA A 199 1.42 3.92 -5.33
CA ALA A 199 1.15 4.38 -6.67
C ALA A 199 2.23 3.89 -7.64
N LEU A 200 3.46 3.69 -7.15
CA LEU A 200 4.63 3.31 -7.92
C LEU A 200 4.96 1.82 -7.84
N GLN A 201 4.13 1.02 -7.17
CA GLN A 201 4.47 -0.38 -6.93
C GLN A 201 4.46 -1.18 -8.24
N TYR A 202 3.47 -0.96 -9.10
CA TYR A 202 3.35 -1.60 -10.42
C TYR A 202 3.00 -0.59 -11.52
N ALA A 203 3.40 -0.89 -12.76
CA ALA A 203 3.13 -0.04 -13.92
C ALA A 203 1.63 0.27 -14.08
N ASP A 204 0.76 -0.75 -13.95
CA ASP A 204 -0.69 -0.59 -14.03
C ASP A 204 -1.24 0.36 -12.95
N GLN A 205 -0.72 0.28 -11.72
CA GLN A 205 -1.12 1.18 -10.63
C GLN A 205 -0.65 2.62 -10.91
N THR A 206 0.58 2.78 -11.41
CA THR A 206 1.12 4.09 -11.79
C THR A 206 0.28 4.72 -12.89
N ILE A 207 -0.11 3.95 -13.90
CA ILE A 207 -0.99 4.40 -14.99
C ILE A 207 -2.34 4.81 -14.42
N LEU A 208 -2.95 3.99 -13.56
CA LEU A 208 -4.24 4.27 -12.95
C LEU A 208 -4.23 5.58 -12.17
N VAL A 209 -3.21 5.79 -11.32
CA VAL A 209 -3.05 7.04 -10.56
C VAL A 209 -2.83 8.22 -11.51
N ARG A 210 -1.94 8.10 -12.50
CA ARG A 210 -1.68 9.16 -13.49
C ARG A 210 -2.95 9.58 -14.23
N GLU A 211 -3.77 8.62 -14.66
CA GLU A 211 -5.02 8.89 -15.36
C GLU A 211 -6.09 9.55 -14.47
N ALA A 212 -6.13 9.19 -13.19
CA ALA A 212 -6.99 9.82 -12.20
C ALA A 212 -6.56 11.27 -11.93
N LEU A 213 -5.25 11.54 -11.77
CA LEU A 213 -4.72 12.89 -11.58
C LEU A 213 -4.97 13.77 -12.81
N LYS A 214 -4.79 13.23 -14.02
CA LYS A 214 -5.11 13.94 -15.26
C LYS A 214 -6.58 14.34 -15.31
N ALA A 215 -7.50 13.44 -14.94
CA ALA A 215 -8.93 13.73 -14.88
C ALA A 215 -9.25 14.77 -13.79
N ASN A 216 -8.60 14.69 -12.63
CA ASN A 216 -8.77 15.65 -11.53
C ASN A 216 -8.31 17.07 -11.93
N ARG A 217 -7.23 17.19 -12.71
CA ARG A 217 -6.84 18.49 -13.32
C ARG A 217 -7.91 19.04 -14.26
N GLN A 218 -8.63 18.18 -14.99
CA GLN A 218 -9.75 18.60 -15.85
C GLN A 218 -10.92 19.12 -15.03
N VAL A 219 -11.18 18.57 -13.84
CA VAL A 219 -12.18 19.10 -12.89
C VAL A 219 -11.86 20.55 -12.55
N SER A 220 -10.64 20.83 -12.10
CA SER A 220 -10.21 22.20 -11.76
C SER A 220 -10.20 23.14 -12.97
N SER A 221 -9.73 22.66 -14.13
CA SER A 221 -9.68 23.44 -15.36
C SER A 221 -11.09 23.79 -15.88
N PHE A 222 -12.03 22.85 -15.79
CA PHE A 222 -13.42 23.09 -16.15
C PHE A 222 -14.11 23.99 -15.14
N ALA A 223 -13.88 23.80 -13.85
CA ALA A 223 -14.42 24.68 -12.80
C ALA A 223 -14.04 26.14 -13.05
N ASN A 224 -12.76 26.42 -13.33
CA ASN A 224 -12.29 27.77 -13.66
C ASN A 224 -12.98 28.38 -14.90
N LYS A 225 -13.46 27.55 -15.84
CA LYS A 225 -14.23 28.02 -17.01
C LYS A 225 -15.68 28.41 -16.68
N LEU A 226 -16.22 27.95 -15.56
CA LEU A 226 -17.57 28.30 -15.10
C LEU A 226 -17.64 29.76 -14.61
N GLY A 227 -16.51 30.30 -14.11
CA GLY A 227 -16.29 31.72 -13.81
C GLY A 227 -17.06 32.27 -12.60
N LYS A 228 -18.19 31.66 -12.22
CA LYS A 228 -18.97 31.99 -11.02
C LYS A 228 -18.72 30.95 -9.93
N LYS A 229 -18.39 31.42 -8.73
CA LYS A 229 -18.10 30.56 -7.58
C LYS A 229 -19.25 29.61 -7.21
N THR A 230 -20.50 30.09 -7.28
CA THR A 230 -21.70 29.27 -7.01
C THR A 230 -21.87 28.13 -8.03
N VAL A 231 -21.57 28.39 -9.30
CA VAL A 231 -21.64 27.40 -10.38
C VAL A 231 -20.49 26.38 -10.27
N GLU A 232 -19.30 26.82 -9.85
CA GLU A 232 -18.19 25.92 -9.50
C GLU A 232 -18.53 25.00 -8.32
N ASP A 233 -19.12 25.54 -7.27
CA ASP A 233 -19.50 24.78 -6.07
C ASP A 233 -20.62 23.79 -6.40
N THR A 234 -21.58 24.19 -7.24
CA THR A 234 -22.61 23.31 -7.81
C THR A 234 -21.99 22.19 -8.63
N PHE A 235 -21.06 22.49 -9.53
CA PHE A 235 -20.35 21.46 -10.30
C PHE A 235 -19.60 20.47 -9.39
N LYS A 236 -18.93 20.94 -8.34
CA LYS A 236 -18.26 20.07 -7.36
C LYS A 236 -19.25 19.21 -6.57
N LEU A 237 -20.43 19.73 -6.24
CA LEU A 237 -21.51 18.96 -5.61
C LEU A 237 -22.06 17.89 -6.56
N MET A 238 -22.23 18.21 -7.85
CA MET A 238 -22.65 17.25 -8.87
C MET A 238 -21.70 16.06 -8.94
N LEU A 239 -20.38 16.29 -8.92
CA LEU A 239 -19.38 15.22 -8.98
C LEU A 239 -19.41 14.27 -7.78
N LYS A 240 -19.98 14.70 -6.64
CA LYS A 240 -20.13 13.85 -5.44
C LYS A 240 -21.39 12.99 -5.47
N ASN A 241 -22.32 13.26 -6.39
CA ASN A 241 -23.53 12.47 -6.56
C ASN A 241 -23.29 11.39 -7.63
N GLU A 242 -23.05 10.16 -7.18
CA GLU A 242 -22.70 9.04 -8.05
C GLU A 242 -23.79 8.73 -9.08
N GLU A 243 -25.07 8.70 -8.66
CA GLU A 243 -26.22 8.46 -9.54
C GLU A 243 -26.29 9.52 -10.65
N LEU A 244 -26.16 10.80 -10.27
CA LEU A 244 -26.14 11.93 -11.20
C LEU A 244 -24.98 11.83 -12.21
N VAL A 245 -23.78 11.49 -11.74
CA VAL A 245 -22.60 11.34 -12.60
C VAL A 245 -22.80 10.20 -13.59
N GLN A 246 -23.31 9.05 -13.16
CA GLN A 246 -23.57 7.91 -14.03
C GLN A 246 -24.63 8.23 -15.10
N GLU A 247 -25.71 8.90 -14.71
CA GLU A 247 -26.75 9.35 -15.64
C GLU A 247 -26.20 10.35 -16.67
N LEU A 248 -25.42 11.34 -16.24
CA LEU A 248 -24.78 12.29 -17.14
C LEU A 248 -23.79 11.61 -18.07
N GLN A 249 -22.97 10.69 -17.57
CA GLN A 249 -22.04 9.92 -18.41
C GLN A 249 -22.81 9.13 -19.48
N ALA A 250 -23.90 8.46 -19.13
CA ALA A 250 -24.73 7.72 -20.07
C ALA A 250 -25.29 8.62 -21.19
N VAL A 251 -25.80 9.81 -20.82
CA VAL A 251 -26.27 10.81 -21.80
C VAL A 251 -25.13 11.31 -22.69
N LEU A 252 -23.93 11.51 -22.14
CA LEU A 252 -22.78 12.05 -22.87
C LEU A 252 -22.05 11.02 -23.74
N LEU A 253 -22.29 9.73 -23.54
CA LEU A 253 -21.81 8.66 -24.41
C LEU A 253 -22.64 8.57 -25.70
N ASP A 254 -23.89 9.02 -25.68
CA ASP A 254 -24.77 9.06 -26.84
C ASP A 254 -24.56 10.34 -27.67
N ASN A 255 -24.00 10.18 -28.87
CA ASN A 255 -23.73 11.30 -29.77
C ASN A 255 -25.00 12.06 -30.19
N GLU A 256 -26.13 11.37 -30.37
CA GLU A 256 -27.40 12.01 -30.74
C GLU A 256 -27.93 12.86 -29.59
N ALA A 257 -27.88 12.31 -28.38
CA ALA A 257 -28.25 13.00 -27.14
C ALA A 257 -27.42 14.28 -26.93
N VAL A 258 -26.10 14.19 -27.14
CA VAL A 258 -25.18 15.34 -27.03
C VAL A 258 -25.52 16.43 -28.05
N GLN A 259 -25.87 16.08 -29.30
CA GLN A 259 -26.24 17.07 -30.33
C GLN A 259 -27.57 17.75 -30.02
N LEU A 260 -28.55 16.98 -29.55
CA LEU A 260 -29.84 17.51 -29.09
C LEU A 260 -29.63 18.49 -27.93
N LEU A 261 -28.85 18.10 -26.92
CA LEU A 261 -28.53 18.94 -25.77
C LEU A 261 -27.84 20.24 -26.21
N LYS A 262 -26.85 20.16 -27.10
CA LYS A 262 -26.17 21.35 -27.66
C LYS A 262 -27.13 22.30 -28.35
N LYS A 263 -28.08 21.77 -29.14
CA LYS A 263 -29.08 22.57 -29.84
C LYS A 263 -29.98 23.31 -28.85
N ILE A 264 -30.52 22.60 -27.86
CA ILE A 264 -31.39 23.18 -26.84
C ILE A 264 -30.66 24.25 -26.03
N MET A 265 -29.44 23.95 -25.56
CA MET A 265 -28.63 24.87 -24.75
C MET A 265 -28.24 26.16 -25.47
N LYS A 266 -28.21 26.16 -26.81
CA LYS A 266 -27.99 27.36 -27.63
C LYS A 266 -29.23 28.25 -27.72
N GLU A 267 -30.41 27.63 -27.76
CA GLU A 267 -31.67 28.32 -28.06
C GLU A 267 -32.41 28.79 -26.80
N VAL A 268 -31.98 28.33 -25.62
CA VAL A 268 -32.66 28.55 -24.35
C VAL A 268 -31.81 29.36 -23.36
N ASN A 269 -32.45 30.30 -22.66
CA ASN A 269 -31.88 31.03 -21.53
C ASN A 269 -32.69 30.76 -20.26
N GLY A 270 -32.16 29.87 -19.42
CA GLY A 270 -32.74 29.53 -18.12
C GLY A 270 -33.43 28.17 -18.08
N VAL A 271 -33.55 27.62 -16.88
CA VAL A 271 -34.16 26.31 -16.59
C VAL A 271 -35.62 26.28 -16.99
N GLU A 272 -36.37 27.35 -16.71
CA GLU A 272 -37.81 27.37 -17.00
C GLU A 272 -38.08 27.26 -18.51
N ALA A 273 -37.33 28.01 -19.32
CA ALA A 273 -37.40 27.92 -20.77
C ALA A 273 -36.85 26.58 -21.31
N PHE A 274 -35.95 25.93 -20.58
CA PHE A 274 -35.42 24.60 -20.91
C PHE A 274 -36.50 23.54 -20.73
N LEU A 275 -37.13 23.53 -19.55
CA LEU A 275 -38.23 22.62 -19.20
C LEU A 275 -39.43 22.79 -20.14
N LEU A 276 -39.78 24.03 -20.52
CA LEU A 276 -40.86 24.29 -21.49
C LEU A 276 -40.57 23.77 -22.90
N ARG A 277 -39.28 23.64 -23.25
CA ARG A 277 -38.84 23.08 -24.52
C ARG A 277 -38.65 21.57 -24.49
N LEU A 278 -38.70 20.94 -23.32
CA LEU A 278 -38.78 19.50 -23.23
C LEU A 278 -40.12 19.07 -23.86
N PRO A 279 -40.10 18.28 -24.93
CA PRO A 279 -41.31 18.01 -25.67
C PRO A 279 -42.18 17.04 -24.85
N LYS A 280 -43.45 17.42 -24.64
CA LYS A 280 -44.40 16.65 -23.83
C LYS A 280 -44.70 15.30 -24.49
N ARG A 281 -44.95 14.28 -23.68
CA ARG A 281 -45.30 12.90 -24.10
C ARG A 281 -46.34 12.94 -25.24
N GLY A 282 -45.97 12.48 -26.44
CA GLY A 282 -46.86 12.43 -27.62
C GLY A 282 -46.58 13.46 -28.74
N ALA A 283 -45.68 14.42 -28.56
CA ALA A 283 -45.09 15.14 -29.71
C ALA A 283 -44.23 14.14 -30.51
N GLY A 284 -44.10 14.31 -31.84
CA GLY A 284 -43.40 13.39 -32.76
C GLY A 284 -41.89 13.25 -32.54
N ILE A 285 -41.50 12.95 -31.32
CA ILE A 285 -40.17 12.74 -30.78
C ILE A 285 -39.90 11.25 -30.87
N THR A 286 -38.67 10.87 -31.18
CA THR A 286 -38.29 9.47 -31.11
C THR A 286 -38.31 8.97 -29.66
N PRO A 287 -38.59 7.68 -29.40
CA PRO A 287 -38.54 7.13 -28.03
C PRO A 287 -37.22 7.39 -27.31
N LYS A 288 -36.11 7.40 -28.07
CA LYS A 288 -34.75 7.63 -27.58
C LYS A 288 -34.52 9.08 -27.15
N GLU A 289 -34.98 10.05 -27.94
CA GLU A 289 -34.96 11.47 -27.56
C GLU A 289 -35.83 11.71 -26.32
N PHE A 290 -37.00 11.07 -26.21
CA PHE A 290 -37.84 11.19 -25.02
C PHE A 290 -37.15 10.66 -23.75
N GLU A 291 -36.45 9.53 -23.84
CA GLU A 291 -35.68 8.96 -22.72
C GLU A 291 -34.56 9.91 -22.26
N VAL A 292 -33.76 10.44 -23.19
CA VAL A 292 -32.69 11.40 -22.91
C VAL A 292 -33.26 12.65 -22.23
N MET A 293 -34.38 13.16 -22.71
CA MET A 293 -35.01 14.38 -22.20
C MET A 293 -35.60 14.17 -20.80
N THR A 294 -36.18 13.00 -20.54
CA THR A 294 -36.67 12.64 -19.20
C THR A 294 -35.52 12.55 -18.18
N LYS A 295 -34.37 11.98 -18.60
CA LYS A 295 -33.16 11.96 -17.75
C LYS A 295 -32.68 13.39 -17.48
N LEU A 296 -32.57 14.23 -18.52
CA LEU A 296 -32.15 15.63 -18.38
C LEU A 296 -33.09 16.47 -17.51
N GLU A 297 -34.40 16.23 -17.55
CA GLU A 297 -35.39 16.86 -16.67
C GLU A 297 -35.12 16.54 -15.19
N GLY A 298 -34.80 15.27 -14.90
CA GLY A 298 -34.43 14.83 -13.56
C GLY A 298 -33.12 15.42 -13.06
N LEU A 299 -32.18 15.68 -13.98
CA LEU A 299 -30.82 16.18 -13.72
C LEU A 299 -30.75 17.71 -13.53
N ILE A 300 -31.55 18.49 -14.27
CA ILE A 300 -31.46 19.97 -14.30
C ILE A 300 -32.58 20.59 -13.46
N ARG A 301 -32.31 20.77 -12.16
CA ARG A 301 -33.31 21.26 -11.20
C ARG A 301 -33.16 22.75 -10.85
N ASP A 302 -32.03 23.34 -11.18
CA ASP A 302 -31.66 24.70 -10.78
C ASP A 302 -30.79 25.39 -11.85
N GLU A 303 -30.72 26.72 -11.75
CA GLU A 303 -30.03 27.57 -12.72
C GLU A 303 -28.52 27.39 -12.73
N ASP A 304 -27.92 26.98 -11.62
CA ASP A 304 -26.48 26.75 -11.54
C ASP A 304 -26.13 25.45 -12.28
N THR A 305 -26.90 24.37 -12.09
CA THR A 305 -26.75 23.11 -12.84
C THR A 305 -26.97 23.32 -14.34
N PHE A 306 -27.98 24.11 -14.72
CA PHE A 306 -28.19 24.50 -16.11
C PHE A 306 -26.99 25.29 -16.67
N SER A 307 -26.43 26.22 -15.88
CA SER A 307 -25.26 27.02 -16.27
C SER A 307 -24.01 26.16 -16.45
N VAL A 308 -23.81 25.13 -15.62
CA VAL A 308 -22.73 24.13 -15.78
C VAL A 308 -22.85 23.44 -17.15
N LEU A 309 -24.02 22.88 -17.45
CA LEU A 309 -24.24 22.14 -18.70
C LEU A 309 -24.17 23.05 -19.92
N LYS A 310 -24.72 24.26 -19.85
CA LYS A 310 -24.62 25.25 -20.93
C LYS A 310 -23.15 25.60 -21.24
N THR A 311 -22.33 25.75 -20.21
CA THR A 311 -20.89 26.00 -20.36
C THR A 311 -20.16 24.79 -20.97
N ALA A 312 -20.50 23.59 -20.52
CA ALA A 312 -19.97 22.35 -21.08
C ALA A 312 -20.29 22.20 -22.57
N MET A 313 -21.52 22.54 -22.98
CA MET A 313 -21.98 22.37 -24.37
C MET A 313 -21.54 23.47 -25.34
N LYS A 314 -20.90 24.55 -24.86
CA LYS A 314 -20.56 25.73 -25.66
C LYS A 314 -19.57 25.43 -26.80
N HIS A 315 -18.52 24.64 -26.50
CA HIS A 315 -17.44 24.31 -27.43
C HIS A 315 -17.01 22.84 -27.27
N ALA A 316 -16.38 22.27 -28.29
CA ALA A 316 -15.91 20.88 -28.24
C ALA A 316 -14.93 20.64 -27.08
N ASP A 317 -14.00 21.57 -26.85
CA ASP A 317 -13.02 21.47 -25.76
C ASP A 317 -13.68 21.48 -24.37
N SER A 318 -14.68 22.34 -24.17
CA SER A 318 -15.44 22.38 -22.90
C SER A 318 -16.19 21.09 -22.65
N LEU A 319 -16.76 20.50 -23.70
CA LEU A 319 -17.44 19.21 -23.61
C LEU A 319 -16.46 18.10 -23.24
N THR A 320 -15.28 18.07 -23.86
CA THR A 320 -14.24 17.09 -23.53
C THR A 320 -13.79 17.24 -22.08
N MET A 321 -13.51 18.46 -21.63
CA MET A 321 -13.15 18.72 -20.22
C MET A 321 -14.24 18.29 -19.25
N PHE A 322 -15.51 18.54 -19.58
CA PHE A 322 -16.64 18.13 -18.76
C PHE A 322 -16.78 16.60 -18.70
N LYS A 323 -16.67 15.90 -19.84
CA LYS A 323 -16.66 14.43 -19.90
C LYS A 323 -15.51 13.84 -19.05
N ASP A 324 -14.31 14.38 -19.19
CA ASP A 324 -13.14 13.95 -18.42
C ASP A 324 -13.32 14.21 -16.92
N ALA A 325 -13.92 15.34 -16.55
CA ALA A 325 -14.19 15.68 -15.17
C ALA A 325 -15.27 14.79 -14.54
N LEU A 326 -16.32 14.43 -15.29
CA LEU A 326 -17.30 13.44 -14.84
C LEU A 326 -16.68 12.05 -14.67
N ALA A 327 -15.72 11.67 -15.52
CA ALA A 327 -14.97 10.43 -15.36
C ALA A 327 -13.98 10.47 -14.18
N SER A 328 -13.65 11.66 -13.67
CA SER A 328 -12.63 11.84 -12.61
C SER A 328 -13.01 11.11 -11.33
N GLU A 329 -14.24 11.24 -10.85
CA GLU A 329 -14.63 10.63 -9.56
C GLU A 329 -14.57 9.10 -9.63
N GLY A 330 -15.04 8.50 -10.73
CA GLY A 330 -14.91 7.06 -10.96
C GLY A 330 -13.45 6.60 -11.02
N ARG A 331 -12.55 7.37 -11.63
CA ARG A 331 -11.11 7.06 -11.66
C ARG A 331 -10.44 7.21 -10.29
N LEU A 332 -10.82 8.23 -9.53
CA LEU A 332 -10.34 8.41 -8.16
C LEU A 332 -10.82 7.25 -7.28
N LYS A 333 -12.06 6.80 -7.46
CA LYS A 333 -12.58 5.62 -6.78
C LYS A 333 -11.81 4.34 -7.12
N LEU A 334 -11.45 4.13 -8.39
CA LEU A 334 -10.59 3.00 -8.78
C LEU A 334 -9.21 3.07 -8.10
N VAL A 335 -8.63 4.26 -7.96
CA VAL A 335 -7.38 4.45 -7.21
C VAL A 335 -7.58 4.12 -5.74
N GLU A 336 -8.65 4.60 -5.10
CA GLU A 336 -8.96 4.28 -3.71
C GLU A 336 -9.15 2.79 -3.47
N ASP A 337 -9.87 2.10 -4.36
CA ASP A 337 -10.09 0.66 -4.28
C ASP A 337 -8.76 -0.10 -4.47
N MET A 338 -7.92 0.35 -5.41
CA MET A 338 -6.56 -0.17 -5.60
C MET A 338 -5.72 0.02 -4.33
N LEU A 339 -5.70 1.22 -3.75
CA LEU A 339 -4.98 1.52 -2.52
C LEU A 339 -5.52 0.69 -1.35
N SER A 340 -6.83 0.60 -1.19
CA SER A 340 -7.49 -0.18 -0.13
C SER A 340 -7.18 -1.67 -0.24
N SER A 341 -7.06 -2.20 -1.47
CA SER A 341 -6.69 -3.60 -1.71
C SER A 341 -5.27 -3.95 -1.24
N THR A 342 -4.44 -2.93 -1.01
CA THR A 342 -3.08 -3.10 -0.48
C THR A 342 -3.03 -3.04 1.05
N GLU A 343 -4.14 -2.73 1.72
CA GLU A 343 -4.22 -2.55 3.18
C GLU A 343 -4.97 -3.70 3.87
N LEU A 344 -4.85 -3.79 5.21
CA LEU A 344 -5.54 -4.81 5.99
C LEU A 344 -6.94 -4.29 6.18
N ASP A 345 -7.89 -5.22 6.21
CA ASP A 345 -9.14 -4.94 6.88
C ASP A 345 -8.93 -4.99 8.41
N SER A 346 -8.18 -4.01 8.91
CA SER A 346 -7.82 -3.87 10.32
C SER A 346 -9.06 -3.82 11.22
N ALA A 347 -10.17 -3.31 10.70
CA ALA A 347 -11.43 -3.26 11.44
C ALA A 347 -12.04 -4.65 11.63
N THR A 348 -12.14 -5.43 10.56
CA THR A 348 -12.64 -6.81 10.64
C THR A 348 -11.70 -7.69 11.47
N ILE A 349 -10.38 -7.53 11.32
CA ILE A 349 -9.40 -8.30 12.10
C ILE A 349 -9.47 -7.94 13.59
N LEU A 350 -9.53 -6.65 13.94
CA LEU A 350 -9.66 -6.23 15.34
C LEU A 350 -10.96 -6.77 15.96
N LYS A 351 -12.09 -6.65 15.25
CA LYS A 351 -13.37 -7.21 15.73
C LYS A 351 -13.28 -8.71 15.98
N GLY A 352 -12.74 -9.47 15.02
CA GLY A 352 -12.53 -10.91 15.18
C GLY A 352 -11.62 -11.28 16.36
N ILE A 353 -10.58 -10.47 16.64
CA ILE A 353 -9.74 -10.64 17.83
C ILE A 353 -10.53 -10.35 19.12
N LEU A 354 -11.34 -9.29 19.13
CA LEU A 354 -12.09 -8.86 20.31
C LEU A 354 -13.25 -9.79 20.65
N ASP A 355 -13.81 -10.48 19.66
CA ASP A 355 -14.85 -11.50 19.85
C ASP A 355 -14.31 -12.77 20.55
N GLU A 356 -12.98 -12.96 20.56
CA GLU A 356 -12.32 -14.11 21.18
C GLU A 356 -11.67 -13.75 22.53
N GLU A 357 -12.40 -13.95 23.63
CA GLU A 357 -11.98 -13.55 24.99
C GLU A 357 -10.55 -14.02 25.36
N ASN A 358 -10.16 -15.22 24.95
CA ASN A 358 -8.82 -15.73 25.27
C ASN A 358 -7.71 -15.01 24.51
N LYS A 359 -7.96 -14.62 23.25
CA LYS A 359 -7.03 -13.80 22.46
C LYS A 359 -6.91 -12.42 23.08
N VAL A 360 -8.03 -11.82 23.50
CA VAL A 360 -8.01 -10.54 24.24
C VAL A 360 -7.16 -10.66 25.51
N GLN A 361 -7.35 -11.71 26.31
CA GLN A 361 -6.55 -11.92 27.54
C GLN A 361 -5.05 -12.11 27.25
N LEU A 362 -4.71 -12.85 26.18
CA LEU A 362 -3.32 -12.98 25.72
C LEU A 362 -2.73 -11.62 25.36
N LEU A 363 -3.45 -10.84 24.56
CA LEU A 363 -2.98 -9.56 24.05
C LEU A 363 -2.86 -8.52 25.16
N LYS A 364 -3.78 -8.47 26.12
CA LYS A 364 -3.65 -7.63 27.33
C LYS A 364 -2.36 -7.89 28.08
N GLU A 365 -2.01 -9.17 28.29
CA GLU A 365 -0.74 -9.51 28.94
C GLU A 365 0.47 -9.20 28.06
N ALA A 366 0.33 -9.38 26.74
CA ALA A 366 1.38 -9.10 25.77
C ALA A 366 1.76 -7.62 25.70
N VAL A 367 0.79 -6.71 25.86
CA VAL A 367 1.00 -5.25 25.77
C VAL A 367 1.01 -4.54 27.13
N LYS A 368 0.97 -5.28 28.23
CA LYS A 368 0.81 -4.75 29.60
C LYS A 368 1.87 -3.74 30.04
N ASP A 369 3.12 -3.99 29.69
CA ASP A 369 4.26 -3.16 30.01
C ASP A 369 5.29 -3.20 28.87
N ASP A 370 6.26 -2.28 28.89
CA ASP A 370 7.23 -2.13 27.80
C ASP A 370 8.11 -3.38 27.62
N THR A 371 8.35 -4.14 28.69
CA THR A 371 9.15 -5.38 28.63
C THR A 371 8.37 -6.47 27.90
N ARG A 372 7.11 -6.67 28.27
CA ARG A 372 6.18 -7.61 27.62
C ARG A 372 5.96 -7.23 26.17
N LEU A 373 5.72 -5.95 25.90
CA LEU A 373 5.52 -5.42 24.56
C LEU A 373 6.73 -5.68 23.67
N LYS A 374 7.96 -5.47 24.17
CA LYS A 374 9.19 -5.74 23.44
C LYS A 374 9.37 -7.22 23.10
N LEU A 375 9.03 -8.12 24.04
CA LEU A 375 9.07 -9.56 23.81
C LEU A 375 7.98 -10.00 22.83
N PHE A 376 6.79 -9.43 22.92
CA PHE A 376 5.69 -9.72 22.01
C PHE A 376 5.99 -9.25 20.58
N ARG A 377 6.49 -8.02 20.42
CA ARG A 377 7.03 -7.52 19.15
C ARG A 377 8.03 -8.51 18.56
N SER A 378 8.95 -9.04 19.37
CA SER A 378 9.90 -10.06 18.93
C SER A 378 9.22 -11.37 18.50
N ALA A 379 8.15 -11.78 19.18
CA ALA A 379 7.39 -13.00 18.86
C ALA A 379 6.61 -12.89 17.54
N LEU A 380 6.14 -11.69 17.18
CA LEU A 380 5.51 -11.43 15.89
C LEU A 380 6.49 -11.50 14.70
N GLU A 381 7.80 -11.53 14.97
CA GLU A 381 8.85 -11.40 13.96
C GLU A 381 9.51 -12.74 13.61
N ASP A 382 9.86 -13.55 14.62
CA ASP A 382 10.58 -14.80 14.40
C ASP A 382 10.33 -15.89 15.47
N LYS A 383 10.67 -17.14 15.12
CA LYS A 383 10.50 -18.32 15.99
C LYS A 383 11.29 -18.23 17.31
N LYS A 384 12.41 -17.48 17.35
CA LYS A 384 13.21 -17.30 18.56
C LYS A 384 12.53 -16.32 19.51
N GLY A 385 11.93 -15.26 18.99
CA GLY A 385 11.07 -14.34 19.72
C GLY A 385 9.87 -15.05 20.31
N VAL A 386 9.22 -15.94 19.54
CA VAL A 386 8.13 -16.79 20.05
C VAL A 386 8.58 -17.62 21.25
N LYS A 387 9.74 -18.27 21.18
CA LYS A 387 10.30 -19.04 22.31
C LYS A 387 10.53 -18.15 23.54
N LYS A 388 11.16 -16.99 23.36
CA LYS A 388 11.41 -16.04 24.46
C LYS A 388 10.12 -15.54 25.11
N PHE A 389 9.13 -15.18 24.30
CA PHE A 389 7.84 -14.70 24.79
C PHE A 389 7.07 -15.80 25.53
N LYS A 390 7.05 -17.03 24.99
CA LYS A 390 6.49 -18.21 25.68
C LYS A 390 7.16 -18.45 27.05
N SER A 391 8.49 -18.38 27.12
CA SER A 391 9.21 -18.50 28.40
C SER A 391 8.89 -17.36 29.36
N ALA A 392 8.72 -16.13 28.86
CA ALA A 392 8.30 -15.01 29.71
C ALA A 392 6.86 -15.18 30.22
N LEU A 393 5.97 -15.83 29.46
CA LEU A 393 4.63 -16.21 29.93
C LEU A 393 4.69 -17.30 31.02
N GLU A 394 5.76 -18.11 31.07
CA GLU A 394 6.00 -19.13 32.09
C GLU A 394 6.63 -18.57 33.39
N ASP A 395 7.17 -17.35 33.34
CA ASP A 395 7.97 -16.81 34.44
C ASP A 395 7.13 -16.61 35.72
N LYS A 396 7.50 -17.33 36.78
CA LYS A 396 6.74 -17.50 38.04
C LYS A 396 6.62 -16.21 38.86
N GLY A 397 7.31 -15.13 38.47
CA GLY A 397 7.21 -13.80 39.08
C GLY A 397 5.84 -13.14 38.87
N VAL A 398 5.06 -13.57 37.87
CA VAL A 398 3.68 -13.08 37.64
C VAL A 398 2.71 -13.84 38.55
N ARG A 399 2.64 -13.45 39.83
CA ARG A 399 1.76 -14.02 40.87
C ARG A 399 0.24 -14.03 40.55
N LYS A 400 -0.20 -13.61 39.36
CA LYS A 400 -1.61 -13.60 38.90
C LYS A 400 -2.01 -14.75 37.96
N PHE A 401 -1.09 -15.58 37.46
CA PHE A 401 -1.44 -16.75 36.61
C PHE A 401 -1.34 -18.06 37.41
N ARG A 402 -2.21 -18.21 38.41
CA ARG A 402 -2.15 -19.31 39.39
C ARG A 402 -2.66 -20.67 38.89
N SER A 403 -3.20 -20.78 37.67
CA SER A 403 -3.62 -22.08 37.12
C SER A 403 -2.82 -22.44 35.86
N ALA A 404 -2.19 -23.61 35.88
CA ALA A 404 -1.52 -24.21 34.71
C ALA A 404 -2.45 -24.30 33.49
N LEU A 405 -3.76 -24.40 33.74
CA LEU A 405 -4.81 -24.40 32.73
C LEU A 405 -4.88 -23.06 31.96
N LYS A 406 -4.74 -21.92 32.65
CA LYS A 406 -4.74 -20.59 32.01
C LYS A 406 -3.49 -20.37 31.16
N TYR A 407 -2.33 -20.85 31.62
CA TYR A 407 -1.08 -20.79 30.84
C TYR A 407 -1.15 -21.64 29.56
N LYS A 408 -1.57 -22.90 29.66
CA LYS A 408 -1.71 -23.79 28.48
C LYS A 408 -2.67 -23.20 27.44
N LYS A 409 -3.75 -22.56 27.90
CA LYS A 409 -4.70 -21.84 27.06
C LYS A 409 -4.02 -20.69 26.30
N LEU A 410 -3.34 -19.78 27.01
CA LEU A 410 -2.66 -18.63 26.39
C LEU A 410 -1.58 -19.02 25.38
N LYS A 411 -0.84 -20.10 25.64
CA LYS A 411 0.14 -20.63 24.67
C LYS A 411 -0.54 -21.12 23.39
N GLY A 412 -1.67 -21.83 23.53
CA GLY A 412 -2.49 -22.26 22.41
C GLY A 412 -3.05 -21.09 21.60
N GLU A 413 -3.52 -20.05 22.27
CA GLU A 413 -3.99 -18.83 21.60
C GLU A 413 -2.87 -18.09 20.88
N LEU A 414 -1.67 -18.02 21.47
CA LEU A 414 -0.51 -17.44 20.80
C LEU A 414 -0.19 -18.22 19.52
N ASP A 415 -0.23 -19.56 19.57
CA ASP A 415 -0.02 -20.39 18.38
C ASP A 415 -1.14 -20.19 17.34
N ALA A 416 -2.38 -19.98 17.76
CA ALA A 416 -3.51 -19.67 16.87
C ALA A 416 -3.34 -18.31 16.19
N VAL A 417 -3.01 -17.26 16.96
CA VAL A 417 -2.73 -15.91 16.44
C VAL A 417 -1.56 -15.92 15.47
N LEU A 418 -0.46 -16.63 15.79
CA LEU A 418 0.71 -16.70 14.93
C LEU A 418 0.51 -17.55 13.67
N LYS A 419 -0.51 -18.42 13.65
CA LYS A 419 -0.90 -19.19 12.46
C LYS A 419 -1.74 -18.36 11.49
N ASP A 420 -2.47 -17.36 11.98
CA ASP A 420 -3.20 -16.41 11.16
C ASP A 420 -2.32 -15.21 10.80
N MET A 421 -1.76 -15.24 9.59
CA MET A 421 -0.86 -14.17 9.11
C MET A 421 -1.53 -12.80 9.08
N ASN A 422 -2.84 -12.70 8.82
CA ASN A 422 -3.53 -11.41 8.82
C ASN A 422 -3.56 -10.83 10.24
N GLN A 423 -3.76 -11.68 11.26
CA GLN A 423 -3.66 -11.27 12.67
C GLN A 423 -2.23 -10.86 13.03
N VAL A 424 -1.22 -11.63 12.60
CA VAL A 424 0.20 -11.27 12.85
C VAL A 424 0.50 -9.88 12.29
N PHE A 425 0.11 -9.62 11.04
CA PHE A 425 0.34 -8.35 10.38
C PHE A 425 -0.39 -7.20 11.07
N PHE A 426 -1.67 -7.38 11.37
CA PHE A 426 -2.45 -6.41 12.11
C PHE A 426 -1.78 -6.05 13.43
N LEU A 427 -1.34 -7.06 14.18
CA LEU A 427 -0.70 -6.87 15.47
C LEU A 427 0.64 -6.14 15.33
N ARG A 428 1.44 -6.40 14.29
CA ARG A 428 2.67 -5.63 14.03
C ARG A 428 2.38 -4.14 13.83
N VAL A 429 1.32 -3.81 13.10
CA VAL A 429 0.85 -2.42 12.89
C VAL A 429 0.37 -1.82 14.20
N ALA A 430 -0.49 -2.55 14.92
CA ALA A 430 -1.13 -2.10 16.16
C ALA A 430 -0.13 -1.84 17.28
N VAL A 431 0.98 -2.59 17.31
CA VAL A 431 2.05 -2.37 18.30
C VAL A 431 3.29 -1.71 17.69
N LYS A 432 3.18 -1.01 16.55
CA LYS A 432 4.38 -0.51 15.85
C LYS A 432 5.16 0.50 16.70
N ASP A 433 4.52 1.59 17.07
CA ASP A 433 5.08 2.63 17.94
C ASP A 433 4.37 2.66 19.29
N GLN A 434 4.84 3.53 20.19
CA GLN A 434 4.25 3.63 21.52
C GLN A 434 2.84 4.22 21.51
N THR A 435 2.55 5.15 20.60
CA THR A 435 1.24 5.78 20.47
C THR A 435 0.19 4.75 20.05
N ARG A 436 0.46 3.98 18.99
CA ARG A 436 -0.41 2.89 18.55
C ARG A 436 -0.54 1.80 19.60
N ALA A 437 0.57 1.40 20.24
CA ALA A 437 0.52 0.39 21.29
C ALA A 437 -0.33 0.82 22.50
N ASN A 438 -0.32 2.12 22.85
CA ASN A 438 -1.16 2.66 23.92
C ASN A 438 -2.64 2.65 23.53
N LEU A 439 -2.98 3.09 22.32
CA LEU A 439 -4.36 3.05 21.81
C LEU A 439 -4.87 1.60 21.70
N PHE A 440 -4.03 0.70 21.18
CA PHE A 440 -4.36 -0.72 21.11
C PHE A 440 -4.57 -1.34 22.49
N ARG A 441 -3.75 -0.97 23.48
CA ARG A 441 -3.95 -1.38 24.87
C ARG A 441 -5.30 -0.91 25.40
N ALA A 442 -5.68 0.34 25.13
CA ALA A 442 -6.98 0.88 25.54
C ALA A 442 -8.15 0.17 24.83
N ALA A 443 -8.03 -0.09 23.52
CA ALA A 443 -9.02 -0.80 22.72
C ALA A 443 -9.28 -2.25 23.18
N LEU A 444 -8.33 -2.87 23.90
CA LEU A 444 -8.53 -4.18 24.51
C LEU A 444 -9.38 -4.10 25.79
N GLU A 445 -9.49 -2.94 26.44
CA GLU A 445 -10.21 -2.76 27.70
C GLU A 445 -11.72 -2.54 27.51
N ASP A 446 -12.13 -1.72 26.53
CA ASP A 446 -13.53 -1.45 26.25
C ASP A 446 -13.82 -1.04 24.79
N LYS A 447 -15.11 -0.92 24.50
CA LYS A 447 -15.64 -0.66 23.15
C LYS A 447 -15.44 0.78 22.68
N GLU A 448 -15.41 1.76 23.59
CA GLU A 448 -15.27 3.18 23.23
C GLU A 448 -13.87 3.45 22.68
N HIS A 449 -12.84 2.95 23.39
CA HIS A 449 -11.45 3.04 22.93
C HIS A 449 -11.18 2.19 21.67
N MET A 450 -11.99 1.15 21.42
CA MET A 450 -11.93 0.42 20.15
C MET A 450 -12.34 1.30 18.98
N GLU A 451 -13.40 2.09 19.10
CA GLU A 451 -13.82 3.03 18.05
C GLU A 451 -12.76 4.11 17.83
N GLU A 452 -12.16 4.65 18.90
CA GLU A 452 -11.04 5.60 18.80
C GLU A 452 -9.83 5.00 18.06
N PHE A 453 -9.43 3.78 18.41
CA PHE A 453 -8.32 3.11 17.74
C PHE A 453 -8.63 2.80 16.28
N LEU A 454 -9.86 2.38 15.96
CA LEU A 454 -10.30 2.18 14.58
C LEU A 454 -10.32 3.48 13.79
N ASN A 455 -10.67 4.60 14.40
CA ASN A 455 -10.62 5.92 13.76
C ASN A 455 -9.18 6.28 13.40
N VAL A 456 -8.22 6.10 14.30
CA VAL A 456 -6.79 6.34 14.01
C VAL A 456 -6.28 5.44 12.88
N LEU A 457 -6.64 4.16 12.88
CA LEU A 457 -6.28 3.25 11.79
C LEU A 457 -6.95 3.63 10.47
N ASN A 458 -8.20 4.09 10.52
CA ASN A 458 -8.93 4.55 9.34
C ASN A 458 -8.34 5.84 8.78
N GLU A 459 -8.00 6.84 9.59
CA GLU A 459 -7.34 8.07 9.15
C GLU A 459 -6.04 7.79 8.41
N GLN A 460 -5.32 6.76 8.84
CA GLN A 460 -4.06 6.37 8.23
C GLN A 460 -4.24 5.59 6.93
N LYS A 461 -5.44 5.09 6.60
CA LYS A 461 -5.69 4.36 5.33
C LYS A 461 -5.24 5.18 4.13
N LEU A 462 -4.63 4.52 3.15
CA LEU A 462 -4.05 5.17 1.98
C LEU A 462 -5.09 5.96 1.18
N ALA A 463 -6.32 5.48 1.08
CA ALA A 463 -7.41 6.24 0.46
C ALA A 463 -7.69 7.57 1.18
N ASN A 464 -7.60 7.59 2.52
CA ASN A 464 -7.79 8.77 3.35
C ASN A 464 -6.57 9.69 3.38
N VAL A 465 -5.39 9.19 3.04
CA VAL A 465 -4.18 10.00 2.79
C VAL A 465 -4.22 10.60 1.38
N PHE A 466 -4.76 9.85 0.41
CA PHE A 466 -4.83 10.25 -1.00
C PHE A 466 -5.68 11.49 -1.23
N ARG A 467 -6.90 11.53 -0.70
CA ARG A 467 -7.83 12.65 -0.94
C ARG A 467 -7.30 14.01 -0.45
N PRO A 468 -6.75 14.15 0.78
CA PRO A 468 -6.09 15.38 1.22
C PRO A 468 -4.94 15.80 0.30
N MET A 469 -4.15 14.84 -0.18
CA MET A 469 -3.01 15.10 -1.07
C MET A 469 -3.43 15.77 -2.39
N LEU A 470 -4.64 15.51 -2.88
CA LEU A 470 -5.19 16.14 -4.08
C LEU A 470 -5.58 17.61 -3.87
N ASN A 471 -5.80 18.03 -2.62
CA ASN A 471 -6.22 19.39 -2.27
C ASN A 471 -5.04 20.31 -1.95
N GLU A 472 -3.90 19.75 -1.54
CA GLU A 472 -2.69 20.51 -1.29
C GLU A 472 -1.83 20.62 -2.56
N LYS A 473 -1.73 21.83 -3.12
CA LYS A 473 -1.03 22.10 -4.38
C LYS A 473 0.37 21.47 -4.44
N TYR A 474 1.18 21.66 -3.40
CA TYR A 474 2.55 21.12 -3.35
C TYR A 474 2.57 19.59 -3.37
N GLN A 475 1.67 18.95 -2.61
CA GLN A 475 1.60 17.49 -2.54
C GLN A 475 1.06 16.89 -3.85
N LEU A 476 0.06 17.52 -4.46
CA LEU A 476 -0.48 17.12 -5.76
C LEU A 476 0.60 17.17 -6.85
N GLU A 477 1.33 18.29 -6.94
CA GLU A 477 2.42 18.44 -7.92
C GLU A 477 3.49 17.34 -7.75
N TRP A 478 3.79 16.96 -6.51
CA TRP A 478 4.70 15.84 -6.25
C TRP A 478 4.15 14.49 -6.67
N LEU A 479 2.90 14.20 -6.36
CA LEU A 479 2.28 12.94 -6.75
C LEU A 479 2.24 12.82 -8.28
N GLU A 480 1.95 13.91 -8.99
CA GLU A 480 1.96 13.98 -10.46
C GLU A 480 3.35 13.77 -11.04
N LYS A 481 4.38 14.37 -10.45
CA LYS A 481 5.78 14.11 -10.79
C LYS A 481 6.17 12.67 -10.47
N ALA A 482 5.69 12.08 -9.38
CA ALA A 482 6.04 10.72 -9.00
C ALA A 482 5.55 9.72 -10.06
N VAL A 483 4.30 9.87 -10.52
CA VAL A 483 3.69 8.93 -11.46
C VAL A 483 3.88 9.29 -12.92
N SER A 484 4.62 10.36 -13.25
CA SER A 484 4.81 10.79 -14.65
C SER A 484 5.67 9.80 -15.46
N THR A 485 5.42 9.68 -16.77
CA THR A 485 6.21 8.82 -17.67
C THR A 485 7.70 9.16 -17.67
N GLU A 486 8.03 10.44 -17.51
CA GLU A 486 9.40 10.96 -17.63
C GLU A 486 10.21 10.72 -16.35
N THR A 487 9.53 10.60 -15.21
CA THR A 487 10.16 10.71 -13.88
C THR A 487 9.92 9.50 -12.97
N VAL A 488 8.97 8.61 -13.30
CA VAL A 488 8.61 7.44 -12.47
C VAL A 488 9.81 6.57 -12.08
N GLY A 489 10.71 6.29 -13.04
CA GLY A 489 11.88 5.45 -12.78
C GLY A 489 12.86 6.13 -11.81
N GLU A 490 13.12 7.42 -12.00
CA GLU A 490 14.00 8.18 -11.11
C GLU A 490 13.39 8.38 -9.73
N PHE A 491 12.08 8.63 -9.65
CA PHE A 491 11.37 8.77 -8.38
C PHE A 491 11.43 7.45 -7.59
N THR A 492 11.13 6.33 -8.24
CA THR A 492 11.21 4.99 -7.63
C THR A 492 12.62 4.72 -7.08
N ARG A 493 13.65 5.00 -7.88
CA ARG A 493 15.05 4.86 -7.47
C ARG A 493 15.41 5.75 -6.28
N ARG A 494 14.87 6.97 -6.21
CA ARG A 494 15.07 7.89 -5.06
C ARG A 494 14.38 7.39 -3.81
N MET A 495 13.18 6.82 -3.92
CA MET A 495 12.46 6.19 -2.80
C MET A 495 13.21 4.98 -2.25
N ASP A 496 13.72 4.10 -3.13
CA ASP A 496 14.50 2.95 -2.70
C ASP A 496 15.80 3.38 -1.99
N LYS A 497 16.50 4.41 -2.50
CA LYS A 497 17.68 5.00 -1.85
C LYS A 497 17.35 5.67 -0.52
N ARG A 498 16.20 6.34 -0.40
CA ARG A 498 15.70 6.91 0.86
C ARG A 498 15.54 5.82 1.91
N ASP A 499 14.92 4.69 1.55
CA ASP A 499 14.72 3.58 2.47
C ASP A 499 16.04 2.92 2.90
N GLN A 500 16.98 2.74 1.97
CA GLN A 500 18.34 2.28 2.31
C GLN A 500 19.02 3.25 3.29
N TRP A 501 18.88 4.55 3.05
CA TRP A 501 19.44 5.57 3.91
C TRP A 501 18.85 5.51 5.32
N MET A 502 17.52 5.39 5.42
CA MET A 502 16.83 5.25 6.71
C MET A 502 17.27 4.00 7.45
N LEU A 503 17.39 2.87 6.75
CA LEU A 503 17.87 1.62 7.35
C LEU A 503 19.26 1.80 7.94
N ILE A 504 20.18 2.40 7.18
CA ILE A 504 21.54 2.64 7.62
C ILE A 504 21.56 3.58 8.84
N ASP A 505 20.73 4.61 8.84
CA ASP A 505 20.58 5.53 9.97
C ASP A 505 20.12 4.80 11.24
N GLU A 506 19.13 3.91 11.14
CA GLU A 506 18.67 3.07 12.24
C GLU A 506 19.74 2.09 12.73
N ILE A 507 20.50 1.47 11.80
CA ILE A 507 21.62 0.58 12.16
C ILE A 507 22.71 1.35 12.92
N ILE A 508 23.07 2.56 12.48
CA ILE A 508 24.06 3.40 13.15
C ILE A 508 23.59 3.77 14.57
N LYS A 509 22.34 4.23 14.72
CA LYS A 509 21.75 4.55 16.04
C LYS A 509 21.77 3.35 16.99
N TYR A 510 21.47 2.16 16.46
CA TYR A 510 21.51 0.94 17.25
C TYR A 510 22.94 0.52 17.63
N LEU A 511 23.91 0.69 16.73
CA LEU A 511 25.33 0.48 17.03
C LEU A 511 25.81 1.42 18.15
N ASP A 512 25.39 2.67 18.13
CA ASP A 512 25.73 3.66 19.17
C ASP A 512 25.24 3.22 20.54
N SER A 513 23.99 2.77 20.63
CA SER A 513 23.45 2.21 21.88
C SER A 513 24.27 1.01 22.39
N ILE A 514 24.73 0.12 21.51
CA ILE A 514 25.57 -1.03 21.90
C ILE A 514 26.95 -0.58 22.39
N ILE A 515 27.56 0.37 21.69
CA ILE A 515 28.89 0.88 22.04
C ILE A 515 28.83 1.57 23.41
N GLU A 516 27.82 2.42 23.63
CA GLU A 516 27.57 3.08 24.92
C GLU A 516 27.36 2.06 26.05
N GLU A 517 26.54 1.02 25.83
CA GLU A 517 26.36 -0.05 26.82
C GLU A 517 27.68 -0.74 27.18
N LYS A 518 28.55 -1.01 26.20
CA LYS A 518 29.85 -1.64 26.45
C LYS A 518 30.79 -0.74 27.22
N VAL A 519 30.82 0.55 26.90
CA VAL A 519 31.61 1.55 27.64
C VAL A 519 31.13 1.61 29.09
N ASN A 520 29.81 1.72 29.31
CA ASN A 520 29.22 1.78 30.64
C ASN A 520 29.45 0.51 31.48
N ARG A 521 29.49 -0.67 30.84
CA ARG A 521 29.84 -1.94 31.52
C ARG A 521 31.33 -2.06 31.85
N LYS A 522 32.22 -1.41 31.10
CA LYS A 522 33.66 -1.37 31.40
C LYS A 522 34.01 -0.35 32.50
N VAL A 523 33.14 0.62 32.75
CA VAL A 523 33.35 1.72 33.74
C VAL A 523 32.69 1.41 35.10
N LYS A 524 31.80 0.41 35.20
CA LYS A 524 31.30 -0.08 36.50
C LYS A 524 32.25 -1.15 37.05
N PRO A 525 32.95 -0.89 38.17
CA PRO A 525 33.85 -1.84 38.81
C PRO A 525 33.12 -3.05 39.40
#